data_AF-A0A3P1Y045-F1
#
_entry.id   AF-A0A3P1Y045-F1
#
_cell.length_a   1.000
_cell.length_b   1.000
_cell.length_c   1.000
_cell.angle_alpha   90.00
_cell.angle_beta   90.00
_cell.angle_gamma   90.00
#
_symmetry.space_group_name_H-M   'P 1'
#
loop_
_entity.id
_entity.type
_entity.pdbx_description
1 polymer ?
#
loop_
_entity_poly.entity_id
_entity_poly.type
_entity_poly.pdbx_seq_one_letter_code
_entity_poly.pdbx_strand_id
1 'polypeptide(L)'
;MRREPVKAAVFACLVAMFFLAAPLAAGAVVREGRIEGRPGFSFRTLVYKWDHLSVDIVNGTRNNATFGGTMLFLDRYGRTVARAELLPGKIKRKSTKRWRGQFTEGSGEEASKAVRLMWVFDMRDE
;
A
#
# COMPACT_ATOMS: atom_id res chain seq x y z
N MET A 1 -16.02 -9.59 -55.57
CA MET A 1 -15.61 -8.42 -54.75
C MET A 1 -16.02 -8.68 -53.30
N ARG A 2 -15.17 -9.29 -52.47
CA ARG A 2 -15.44 -9.52 -51.03
C ARG A 2 -14.30 -8.89 -50.23
N ARG A 3 -14.45 -7.62 -49.88
CA ARG A 3 -13.72 -7.00 -48.78
C ARG A 3 -14.67 -7.04 -47.60
N GLU A 4 -14.32 -7.69 -46.49
CA GLU A 4 -14.59 -7.24 -45.11
C GLU A 4 -13.74 -7.99 -44.04
N PRO A 5 -12.39 -8.14 -44.18
CA PRO A 5 -11.57 -8.52 -43.02
C PRO A 5 -11.30 -7.33 -42.07
N VAL A 6 -11.48 -6.10 -42.57
CA VAL A 6 -11.09 -4.86 -41.89
C VAL A 6 -11.93 -4.60 -40.64
N LYS A 7 -13.24 -4.89 -40.67
CA LYS A 7 -14.13 -4.66 -39.52
C LYS A 7 -13.81 -5.57 -38.35
N ALA A 8 -13.50 -6.84 -38.60
CA ALA A 8 -13.12 -7.80 -37.57
C ALA A 8 -11.76 -7.46 -36.94
N ALA A 9 -10.79 -7.04 -37.74
CA ALA A 9 -9.47 -6.64 -37.26
C ALA A 9 -9.52 -5.35 -36.41
N VAL A 10 -10.34 -4.36 -36.82
CA VAL A 10 -10.52 -3.11 -36.06
C VAL A 10 -11.24 -3.38 -34.73
N PHE A 11 -12.23 -4.28 -34.72
CA PHE A 11 -12.94 -4.67 -33.50
C PHE A 11 -12.03 -5.41 -32.51
N ALA A 12 -11.19 -6.32 -33.00
CA ALA A 12 -10.21 -7.03 -32.18
C ALA A 12 -9.14 -6.09 -31.59
N CYS A 13 -8.66 -5.10 -32.35
CA CYS A 13 -7.73 -4.08 -31.85
C CYS A 13 -8.37 -3.15 -30.81
N LEU A 14 -9.64 -2.77 -31.00
CA LEU A 14 -10.38 -1.94 -30.02
C LEU A 14 -10.60 -2.69 -28.70
N VAL A 15 -10.93 -3.97 -28.75
CA VAL A 15 -11.08 -4.82 -27.56
C VAL A 15 -9.72 -5.04 -26.87
N ALA A 16 -8.65 -5.29 -27.63
CA ALA A 16 -7.30 -5.43 -27.09
C ALA A 16 -6.79 -4.13 -26.43
N MET A 17 -7.09 -2.96 -27.01
CA MET A 17 -6.82 -1.66 -26.38
C MET A 17 -7.67 -1.44 -25.13
N PHE A 18 -8.93 -1.90 -25.10
CA PHE A 18 -9.79 -1.78 -23.92
C PHE A 18 -9.28 -2.63 -22.74
N PHE A 19 -8.71 -3.82 -23.01
CA PHE A 19 -8.03 -4.64 -22.00
C PHE A 19 -6.66 -4.09 -21.58
N LEU A 20 -5.94 -3.38 -22.45
CA LEU A 20 -4.69 -2.69 -22.09
C LEU A 20 -4.89 -1.34 -21.38
N ALA A 21 -6.07 -0.72 -21.53
CA ALA A 21 -6.35 0.64 -21.05
C ALA A 21 -7.25 0.70 -19.80
N ALA A 22 -7.61 -0.43 -19.20
CA ALA A 22 -8.08 -0.40 -17.82
C ALA A 22 -6.85 -0.15 -16.94
N PRO A 23 -6.68 1.02 -16.30
CA PRO A 23 -5.75 1.07 -15.20
C PRO A 23 -6.28 0.04 -14.20
N LEU A 24 -5.51 -1.02 -13.98
CA LEU A 24 -5.57 -1.86 -12.79
C LEU A 24 -5.49 -0.90 -11.61
N ALA A 25 -6.64 -0.37 -11.21
CA ALA A 25 -6.75 0.67 -10.22
C ALA A 25 -6.55 -0.02 -8.88
N ALA A 26 -5.28 -0.26 -8.54
CA ALA A 26 -4.89 -0.57 -7.19
C ALA A 26 -5.40 0.59 -6.32
N GLY A 27 -6.49 0.32 -5.61
CA GLY A 27 -7.29 1.34 -4.96
C GLY A 27 -6.47 2.10 -3.93
N ALA A 28 -6.32 3.40 -4.11
CA ALA A 28 -5.73 4.26 -3.09
C ALA A 28 -6.80 4.58 -2.04
N VAL A 29 -6.77 3.88 -0.89
CA VAL A 29 -7.65 4.22 0.24
C VAL A 29 -6.86 5.02 1.26
N VAL A 30 -7.10 6.34 1.29
CA VAL A 30 -6.55 7.22 2.31
C VAL A 30 -7.19 6.88 3.65
N ARG A 31 -6.38 6.39 4.59
CA ARG A 31 -6.77 6.15 5.98
C ARG A 31 -5.86 6.98 6.88
N GLU A 32 -6.45 7.62 7.88
CA GLU A 32 -5.73 8.19 9.03
C GLU A 32 -5.91 7.25 10.23
N GLY A 33 -4.88 7.13 11.07
CA GLY A 33 -4.98 6.28 12.24
C GLY A 33 -3.83 6.42 13.22
N ARG A 34 -4.08 5.98 14.45
CA ARG A 34 -3.03 5.81 15.46
C ARG A 34 -2.26 4.52 15.19
N ILE A 35 -1.00 4.52 15.59
CA ILE A 35 -0.16 3.32 15.52
C ILE A 35 -0.16 2.68 16.90
N GLU A 36 -0.88 1.57 17.03
CA GLU A 36 -0.92 0.79 18.27
C GLU A 36 0.51 0.33 18.66
N GLY A 37 0.83 0.35 19.95
CA GLY A 37 2.16 -0.02 20.46
C GLY A 37 3.26 1.03 20.28
N ARG A 38 3.03 2.15 19.58
CA ARG A 38 4.00 3.26 19.44
C ARG A 38 3.39 4.61 19.87
N PRO A 39 3.39 4.94 21.17
CA PRO A 39 2.85 6.21 21.66
C PRO A 39 3.47 7.43 20.95
N GLY A 40 2.60 8.35 20.50
CA GLY A 40 3.02 9.57 19.79
C GLY A 40 3.30 9.38 18.30
N PHE A 41 3.12 8.17 17.75
CA PHE A 41 3.13 7.92 16.31
C PHE A 41 1.71 7.74 15.76
N SER A 42 1.49 8.29 14.58
CA SER A 42 0.25 8.11 13.81
C SER A 42 0.57 8.10 12.31
N PHE A 43 -0.41 7.79 11.48
CA PHE A 43 -0.30 7.95 10.02
C PHE A 43 -1.47 8.79 9.48
N ARG A 44 -1.21 9.57 8.42
CA ARG A 44 -2.20 10.43 7.75
C ARG A 44 -2.64 9.92 6.38
N THR A 45 -1.71 9.37 5.63
CA THR A 45 -2.03 8.85 4.30
C THR A 45 -1.47 7.46 4.21
N LEU A 46 -2.29 6.52 3.77
CA LEU A 46 -1.86 5.19 3.44
C LEU A 46 -2.36 4.92 2.02
N VAL A 47 -1.46 4.52 1.12
CA VAL A 47 -1.78 4.26 -0.30
C VAL A 47 -1.11 2.96 -0.67
N TYR A 48 -1.91 1.93 -0.94
CA TYR A 48 -1.40 0.67 -1.48
C TYR A 48 -1.64 0.64 -2.98
N LYS A 49 -0.55 0.58 -3.74
CA LYS A 49 -0.54 0.27 -5.17
C LYS A 49 -0.17 -1.19 -5.36
N TRP A 50 -0.33 -1.70 -6.57
CA TRP A 50 -0.05 -3.11 -6.89
C TRP A 50 1.31 -3.58 -6.34
N ASP A 51 2.36 -2.80 -6.57
CA ASP A 51 3.75 -3.15 -6.27
C ASP A 51 4.27 -2.62 -4.93
N HIS A 52 3.63 -1.60 -4.34
CA HIS A 52 4.16 -0.94 -3.14
C HIS A 52 3.11 -0.28 -2.26
N LEU A 53 3.48 -0.10 -1.00
CA LEU A 53 2.78 0.70 -0.01
C LEU A 53 3.47 2.07 0.12
N SER A 54 2.71 3.15 0.13
CA SER A 54 3.17 4.47 0.55
C SER A 54 2.43 4.87 1.82
N VAL A 55 3.14 5.30 2.86
CA VAL A 55 2.51 5.76 4.10
C VAL A 55 3.18 7.00 4.67
N ASP A 56 2.37 7.98 5.06
CA ASP A 56 2.82 9.22 5.69
C ASP A 56 2.77 9.04 7.21
N ILE A 57 3.93 8.85 7.83
CA ILE A 57 4.08 8.66 9.27
C ILE A 57 4.33 10.01 9.94
N VAL A 58 3.58 10.26 11.00
CA VAL A 58 3.70 11.44 11.85
C VAL A 58 4.38 11.04 13.15
N ASN A 59 5.52 11.66 13.45
CA ASN A 59 6.15 11.60 14.76
C ASN A 59 5.71 12.82 15.58
N GLY A 60 4.73 12.63 16.46
CA GLY A 60 4.25 13.62 17.41
C GLY A 60 5.06 13.69 18.71
N THR A 61 6.13 12.89 18.87
CA THR A 61 6.92 12.86 20.10
C THR A 61 7.87 14.08 20.21
N ARG A 62 8.52 14.22 21.37
CA ARG A 62 9.55 15.25 21.61
C ARG A 62 10.94 14.84 21.11
N ASN A 63 11.12 13.60 20.66
CA ASN A 63 12.41 13.02 20.32
C ASN A 63 12.47 12.62 18.84
N ASN A 64 13.68 12.61 18.30
CA ASN A 64 13.92 11.90 17.04
C ASN A 64 13.79 10.40 17.30
N ALA A 65 13.39 9.66 16.28
CA ALA A 65 13.20 8.22 16.40
C ALA A 65 13.57 7.52 15.11
N THR A 66 13.71 6.21 15.20
CA THR A 66 13.74 5.32 14.04
C THR A 66 12.36 4.69 13.89
N PHE A 67 11.81 4.75 12.69
CA PHE A 67 10.53 4.15 12.36
C PHE A 67 10.70 3.19 11.17
N GLY A 68 10.09 2.02 11.29
CA GLY A 68 10.09 0.95 10.30
C GLY A 68 9.24 -0.21 10.81
N GLY A 69 9.35 -1.35 10.14
CA GLY A 69 8.64 -2.57 10.50
C GLY A 69 7.69 -3.01 9.41
N THR A 70 6.77 -3.90 9.77
CA THR A 70 5.94 -4.63 8.84
C THR A 70 4.48 -4.28 9.03
N MET A 71 3.83 -3.82 7.97
CA MET A 71 2.38 -3.64 7.92
C MET A 71 1.72 -4.95 7.50
N LEU A 72 0.80 -5.44 8.33
CA LEU A 72 -0.05 -6.59 8.03
C LEU A 72 -1.46 -6.11 7.69
N PHE A 73 -1.97 -6.64 6.58
CA PHE A 73 -3.33 -6.43 6.10
C PHE A 73 -4.15 -7.67 6.44
N LEU A 74 -5.15 -7.52 7.31
CA LEU A 74 -5.92 -8.64 7.87
C LEU A 74 -7.35 -8.67 7.34
N ASP A 75 -7.84 -9.87 7.00
CA ASP A 75 -9.25 -10.12 6.71
C ASP A 75 -10.12 -10.12 7.98
N ARG A 76 -11.43 -10.33 7.81
CA ARG A 76 -12.41 -10.36 8.91
C ARG A 76 -12.22 -11.50 9.91
N TYR A 77 -11.42 -12.51 9.56
CA TYR A 77 -11.08 -13.64 10.40
C TYR A 77 -9.69 -13.48 11.04
N GLY A 78 -9.01 -12.36 10.80
CA GLY A 78 -7.67 -12.09 11.32
C GLY A 78 -6.55 -12.76 10.52
N ARG A 79 -6.82 -13.27 9.31
CA ARG A 79 -5.79 -13.85 8.45
C ARG A 79 -5.09 -12.77 7.64
N THR A 80 -3.77 -12.89 7.51
CA THR A 80 -2.97 -12.00 6.66
C THR A 80 -3.30 -12.23 5.19
N VAL A 81 -3.76 -11.19 4.51
CA VAL A 81 -4.00 -11.19 3.04
C VAL A 81 -2.91 -10.48 2.26
N ALA A 82 -2.17 -9.58 2.92
CA ALA A 82 -0.97 -8.96 2.37
C ALA A 82 -0.02 -8.51 3.49
N ARG A 83 1.27 -8.41 3.15
CA ARG A 83 2.35 -7.95 4.03
C ARG A 83 3.20 -6.94 3.29
N ALA A 84 3.41 -5.78 3.90
CA ALA A 84 4.33 -4.77 3.36
C ALA A 84 5.41 -4.39 4.38
N GLU A 85 6.67 -4.49 3.97
CA GLU A 85 7.83 -4.16 4.79
C GLU A 85 8.31 -2.74 4.54
N LEU A 86 8.52 -2.00 5.61
CA LEU A 86 9.06 -0.65 5.60
C LEU A 86 10.44 -0.68 6.25
N LEU A 87 11.45 -0.34 5.45
CA LEU A 87 12.81 -0.24 5.96
C LEU A 87 12.91 0.79 7.10
N PRO A 88 13.65 0.47 8.18
CA PRO A 88 13.90 1.41 9.25
C PRO A 88 14.54 2.70 8.74
N GLY A 89 14.00 3.84 9.17
CA GLY A 89 14.49 5.15 8.80
C GLY A 89 14.29 6.17 9.91
N LYS A 90 15.22 7.13 9.99
CA LYS A 90 15.10 8.23 10.97
C LYS A 90 13.94 9.16 10.63
N ILE A 91 13.23 9.60 11.67
CA ILE A 91 12.17 10.61 11.65
C ILE A 91 12.42 11.65 12.73
N LYS A 92 12.36 12.93 12.36
CA LYS A 92 12.58 14.03 13.32
C LYS A 92 11.38 14.15 14.26
N ARG A 93 11.61 14.67 15.47
CA ARG A 93 10.53 15.07 16.38
C ARG A 93 9.55 16.03 15.70
N LYS A 94 8.26 15.95 16.05
CA LYS A 94 7.19 16.84 15.53
C LYS A 94 7.20 16.99 14.00
N SER A 95 7.43 15.90 13.28
CA SER A 95 7.52 15.92 11.82
C SER A 95 6.73 14.79 11.17
N THR A 96 6.48 14.94 9.87
CA THR A 96 5.87 13.93 9.02
C THR A 96 6.89 13.50 7.98
N LYS A 97 6.97 12.20 7.69
CA LYS A 97 7.79 11.68 6.59
C LYS A 97 7.05 10.55 5.88
N ARG A 98 7.25 10.46 4.57
CA ARG A 98 6.70 9.40 3.74
C ARG A 98 7.64 8.19 3.74
N TRP A 99 7.08 7.02 4.01
CA TRP A 99 7.73 5.73 3.81
C TRP A 99 7.18 5.11 2.54
N ARG A 100 8.07 4.42 1.83
CA ARG A 100 7.71 3.45 0.82
C ARG A 100 7.99 2.06 1.40
N GLY A 101 6.95 1.25 1.51
CA GLY A 101 7.04 -0.15 1.88
C GLY A 101 6.88 -1.05 0.65
N GLN A 102 7.49 -2.22 0.69
CA GLN A 102 7.42 -3.21 -0.39
C GLN A 102 6.59 -4.40 0.06
N PHE A 103 5.68 -4.86 -0.80
CA PHE A 103 4.93 -6.07 -0.52
C PHE A 103 5.86 -7.29 -0.56
N THR A 104 5.88 -8.06 0.52
CA THR A 104 6.60 -9.34 0.63
C THR A 104 5.65 -10.54 0.57
N GLU A 105 4.36 -10.30 0.77
CA GLU A 105 3.28 -11.27 0.61
C GLU A 105 2.04 -10.53 0.06
N GLY A 106 1.39 -11.09 -0.96
CA GLY A 106 0.27 -10.43 -1.65
C GLY A 106 0.68 -9.16 -2.40
N SER A 107 -0.30 -8.33 -2.71
CA SER A 107 -0.14 -7.07 -3.44
C SER A 107 -1.06 -5.98 -2.86
N GLY A 108 -1.02 -4.79 -3.47
CA GLY A 108 -2.01 -3.74 -3.16
C GLY A 108 -3.45 -4.16 -3.41
N GLU A 109 -3.71 -5.13 -4.29
CA GLU A 109 -5.06 -5.62 -4.53
C GLU A 109 -5.59 -6.44 -3.36
N GLU A 110 -4.82 -7.39 -2.83
CA GLU A 110 -5.20 -8.16 -1.64
C GLU A 110 -5.28 -7.26 -0.41
N ALA A 111 -4.34 -6.31 -0.28
CA ALA A 111 -4.37 -5.30 0.76
C ALA A 111 -5.68 -4.48 0.77
N SER A 112 -6.27 -4.23 -0.41
CA SER A 112 -7.54 -3.50 -0.52
C SER A 112 -8.74 -4.24 0.09
N LYS A 113 -8.65 -5.57 0.22
CA LYS A 113 -9.69 -6.44 0.78
C LYS A 113 -9.61 -6.53 2.30
N ALA A 114 -8.57 -5.95 2.91
CA ALA A 114 -8.38 -5.98 4.36
C ALA A 114 -9.36 -5.08 5.10
N VAL A 115 -9.81 -5.58 6.25
CA VAL A 115 -10.70 -4.84 7.18
C VAL A 115 -9.93 -4.29 8.38
N ARG A 116 -8.78 -4.88 8.71
CA ARG A 116 -7.93 -4.44 9.81
C ARG A 116 -6.48 -4.32 9.35
N LEU A 117 -5.81 -3.29 9.87
CA LEU A 117 -4.38 -3.06 9.66
C LEU A 117 -3.66 -3.28 11.00
N MET A 118 -2.50 -3.93 10.96
CA MET A 118 -1.67 -4.15 12.15
C MET A 118 -0.22 -3.83 11.85
N TRP A 119 0.41 -3.07 12.73
CA TRP A 119 1.84 -2.77 12.64
C TRP A 119 2.62 -3.74 13.52
N VAL A 120 3.58 -4.42 12.91
CA VAL A 120 4.56 -5.25 13.60
C VAL A 120 5.88 -4.49 13.59
N PHE A 121 6.38 -4.16 14.77
CA PHE A 121 7.68 -3.53 14.90
C PHE A 121 8.72 -4.62 15.07
N ASP A 122 9.72 -4.61 14.19
CA ASP A 122 10.92 -5.40 14.41
C ASP A 122 11.63 -4.75 15.62
N MET A 123 11.57 -5.40 16.78
CA MET A 123 12.29 -4.97 17.97
C MET A 123 13.77 -5.27 17.75
N ARG A 124 14.45 -4.41 17.00
CA ARG A 124 15.89 -4.27 17.10
C ARG A 124 16.14 -3.11 18.04
N ASP A 125 16.11 -3.43 19.32
CA ASP A 125 16.69 -2.58 20.34
C ASP A 125 18.17 -2.39 19.98
N GLU A 126 18.54 -1.15 19.66
CA GLU A 126 19.90 -0.65 19.84
C GLU A 126 19.93 0.18 21.11
#